data_AF-A0A376WXV1-F1
#
_entry.id   AF-A0A376WXV1-F1
#
_cell.length_a   1.000
_cell.length_b   1.000
_cell.length_c   1.000
_cell.angle_alpha   90.00
_cell.angle_beta   90.00
_cell.angle_gamma   90.00
#
_symmetry.space_group_name_H-M   'P 1'
#
loop_
_entity.id
_entity.type
_entity.pdbx_description
1 polymer ?
#
loop_
_entity_poly.entity_id
_entity_poly.type
_entity_poly.pdbx_seq_one_letter_code
_entity_poly.pdbx_strand_id
1 'polypeptide(L)'
;MRRLLSVAPVLLWLVTPLAFAQLPGINSQPLPGGGQSWSLPVQTLVFITSLTFIPAILLMMTSFTRIIIVFGLLRNALGTPSAPPNQVLLGLALFLTFFIMSPVIDKIYVDAYQPFSEEKISMQEALEKGAQPLREFMLRQTREADLGLFARLANTGPLQGPEAVPMRILLPAYVTSELKTAFQIGFTIFIPFLIIDLVIASVLMALG
;
A
#
# COMPACT_ATOMS: atom_id res chain seq x y z
N MET A 1 0.64 24.56 -62.85
CA MET A 1 -0.02 24.04 -61.63
C MET A 1 0.88 23.21 -60.69
N ARG A 2 2.02 22.63 -61.15
CA ARG A 2 2.90 21.80 -60.29
C ARG A 2 3.85 22.56 -59.32
N ARG A 3 4.07 23.87 -59.48
CA ARG A 3 4.98 24.66 -58.61
C ARG A 3 4.31 25.24 -57.36
N LEU A 4 2.98 25.23 -57.27
CA LEU A 4 2.23 25.72 -56.10
C LEU A 4 2.08 24.67 -54.99
N LEU A 5 2.18 23.38 -55.34
CA LEU A 5 2.08 22.26 -54.39
C LEU A 5 3.35 22.05 -53.55
N SER A 6 4.50 22.51 -54.02
CA SER A 6 5.79 22.35 -53.33
C SER A 6 6.07 23.43 -52.27
N VAL A 7 5.28 24.51 -52.21
CA VAL A 7 5.45 25.61 -51.23
C VAL A 7 4.51 25.45 -50.02
N ALA A 8 3.44 24.66 -50.16
CA ALA A 8 2.48 24.38 -49.10
C ALA A 8 3.08 23.76 -47.80
N PRO A 9 4.05 22.81 -47.84
CA PRO A 9 4.57 22.23 -46.60
C PRO A 9 5.48 23.20 -45.82
N VAL A 10 6.14 24.14 -46.51
CA VAL A 10 7.01 25.15 -45.88
C VAL A 10 6.18 26.22 -45.18
N LEU A 11 5.05 26.60 -45.78
CA LEU A 11 4.10 27.54 -45.17
C LEU A 11 3.37 26.94 -43.96
N LEU A 12 3.14 25.62 -43.95
CA LEU A 12 2.53 24.94 -42.79
C LEU A 12 3.46 24.89 -41.56
N TRP A 13 4.78 24.82 -41.76
CA TRP A 13 5.76 24.85 -40.66
C TRP A 13 5.84 26.22 -39.98
N LEU A 14 5.66 27.32 -40.74
CA LEU A 14 5.68 28.69 -40.22
C LEU A 14 4.44 29.05 -39.39
N VAL A 15 3.35 28.30 -39.49
CA VAL A 15 2.07 28.59 -38.82
C VAL A 15 1.81 27.64 -37.64
N THR A 16 2.70 26.70 -37.35
CA THR A 16 2.61 25.95 -36.08
C THR A 16 2.93 26.91 -34.92
N PRO A 17 2.00 27.19 -33.99
CA PRO A 17 2.39 27.83 -32.75
C PRO A 17 3.43 26.91 -32.09
N LEU A 18 4.49 27.50 -31.54
CA LEU A 18 5.38 26.83 -30.59
C LEU A 18 4.53 26.36 -29.41
N ALA A 19 3.92 25.19 -29.55
CA ALA A 19 3.20 24.53 -28.50
C ALA A 19 4.27 24.10 -27.49
N PHE A 20 4.49 24.95 -26.49
CA PHE A 20 5.16 24.52 -25.27
C PHE A 20 4.31 23.40 -24.69
N ALA A 21 4.77 22.17 -24.83
CA ALA A 21 4.26 21.04 -24.07
C ALA A 21 4.61 21.31 -22.60
N GLN A 22 3.81 22.13 -21.93
CA GLN A 22 3.87 22.29 -20.49
C GLN A 22 3.35 20.98 -19.89
N LEU A 23 4.29 20.18 -19.37
CA LEU A 23 3.94 19.07 -18.50
C LEU A 23 3.08 19.62 -17.35
N PRO A 24 1.89 19.06 -17.08
CA PRO A 24 1.04 19.50 -15.98
C PRO A 24 1.83 19.49 -14.68
N GLY A 25 1.98 20.65 -14.04
CA GLY A 25 2.72 20.80 -12.79
C GLY A 25 4.18 21.24 -12.92
N ILE A 26 4.64 21.66 -14.09
CA ILE A 26 5.95 22.30 -14.25
C ILE A 26 5.75 23.74 -14.74
N ASN A 27 5.95 24.71 -13.84
CA ASN A 27 5.91 26.13 -14.19
C ASN A 27 7.30 26.59 -14.63
N SER A 28 7.45 26.90 -15.91
CA SER A 28 8.65 27.54 -16.47
C SER A 28 8.50 29.06 -16.39
N GLN A 29 9.23 29.73 -15.49
CA GLN A 29 9.34 31.19 -15.51
C GLN A 29 10.62 31.59 -16.29
N PRO A 30 10.53 32.41 -17.35
CA PRO A 30 11.72 32.93 -18.02
C PRO A 30 12.44 33.92 -17.09
N LEU A 31 13.74 33.69 -16.86
CA LEU A 31 14.62 34.57 -16.10
C LEU A 31 15.18 35.66 -17.02
N PRO A 32 15.42 36.90 -16.55
CA PRO A 32 16.06 37.94 -17.35
C PRO A 32 17.50 37.49 -17.70
N GLY A 33 17.74 37.09 -18.95
CA GLY A 33 19.01 36.51 -19.40
C GLY A 33 18.89 35.24 -20.25
N GLY A 34 17.67 34.76 -20.57
CA GLY A 34 17.47 33.61 -21.46
C GLY A 34 17.54 32.25 -20.76
N GLY A 35 17.63 32.22 -19.42
CA GLY A 35 17.46 31.01 -18.62
C GLY A 35 15.99 30.74 -18.32
N GLN A 36 15.58 29.47 -18.26
CA GLN A 36 14.26 29.07 -17.76
C GLN A 36 14.40 28.55 -16.32
N SER A 37 13.66 29.16 -15.39
CA SER A 37 13.47 28.65 -14.04
C SER A 37 12.37 27.61 -14.06
N TRP A 38 12.72 26.35 -13.80
CA TRP A 38 11.79 25.24 -13.69
C TRP A 38 11.38 25.10 -12.22
N SER A 39 10.14 25.43 -11.90
CA SER A 39 9.59 25.26 -10.55
C SER A 39 8.42 24.27 -10.58
N LEU A 40 8.56 23.19 -9.82
CA LEU A 40 7.46 22.27 -9.51
C LEU A 40 6.67 22.89 -8.35
N PRO A 41 5.37 23.18 -8.50
CA PRO A 41 4.54 23.58 -7.38
C PRO A 41 4.63 22.53 -6.26
N VAL A 42 4.78 22.99 -5.02
CA VAL A 42 4.86 22.10 -3.84
C VAL A 42 3.68 21.14 -3.78
N GLN A 43 2.50 21.57 -4.22
CA GLN A 43 1.31 20.74 -4.32
C GLN A 43 1.48 19.52 -5.24
N THR A 44 2.13 19.68 -6.41
CA THR A 44 2.42 18.57 -7.33
C THR A 44 3.43 17.60 -6.73
N LEU A 45 4.45 18.12 -6.04
CA LEU A 45 5.46 17.30 -5.36
C LEU A 45 4.81 16.46 -4.24
N VAL A 46 3.97 17.06 -3.40
CA VAL A 46 3.24 16.37 -2.34
C VAL A 46 2.27 15.34 -2.92
N PHE A 47 1.60 15.64 -4.02
CA PHE A 47 0.68 14.71 -4.69
C PHE A 47 1.41 13.47 -5.21
N ILE A 48 2.50 13.65 -5.98
CA ILE A 48 3.29 12.54 -6.52
C ILE A 48 3.90 11.71 -5.38
N THR A 49 4.39 12.38 -4.34
CA THR A 49 4.93 11.69 -3.15
C THR A 49 3.85 10.88 -2.45
N SER A 50 2.66 11.45 -2.25
CA SER A 50 1.56 10.73 -1.59
C SER A 50 1.12 9.52 -2.42
N LEU A 51 1.10 9.64 -3.75
CA LEU A 51 0.70 8.58 -4.67
C LEU A 51 1.58 7.33 -4.55
N THR A 52 2.88 7.48 -4.24
CA THR A 52 3.78 6.32 -4.08
C THR A 52 3.57 5.60 -2.74
N PHE A 53 3.15 6.30 -1.69
CA PHE A 53 2.93 5.70 -0.37
C PHE A 53 1.53 5.12 -0.17
N ILE A 54 0.51 5.66 -0.84
CA ILE A 54 -0.89 5.22 -0.71
C ILE A 54 -1.04 3.69 -0.86
N PRO A 55 -0.49 3.03 -1.89
CA PRO A 55 -0.64 1.59 -2.07
C PRO A 55 -0.08 0.78 -0.89
N ALA A 56 1.09 1.17 -0.38
CA ALA A 56 1.73 0.51 0.75
C ALA A 56 0.91 0.66 2.03
N ILE A 57 0.41 1.87 2.30
CA ILE A 57 -0.41 2.18 3.47
C ILE A 57 -1.72 1.39 3.42
N LEU A 58 -2.39 1.36 2.27
CA LEU A 58 -3.62 0.59 2.08
C LEU A 58 -3.40 -0.89 2.36
N LEU A 59 -2.35 -1.50 1.81
CA LEU A 59 -2.03 -2.90 2.08
C LEU A 59 -1.76 -3.15 3.57
N MET A 60 -1.04 -2.27 4.25
CA MET A 60 -0.75 -2.40 5.68
C MET A 60 -1.98 -2.31 6.58
N MET A 61 -3.07 -1.67 6.13
CA MET A 61 -4.35 -1.60 6.87
C MET A 61 -5.25 -2.83 6.65
N THR A 62 -4.82 -3.80 5.84
CA THR A 62 -5.58 -5.01 5.50
C THR A 62 -4.91 -6.27 6.06
N SER A 63 -5.45 -7.45 5.74
CA SER A 63 -4.85 -8.75 6.09
C SER A 63 -3.54 -9.08 5.35
N PHE A 64 -3.13 -8.25 4.38
CA PHE A 64 -2.00 -8.53 3.50
C PHE A 64 -0.69 -8.83 4.26
N THR A 65 -0.37 -8.01 5.27
CA THR A 65 0.88 -8.10 6.04
C THR A 65 1.10 -9.48 6.66
N ARG A 66 0.05 -10.07 7.24
CA ARG A 66 0.14 -11.41 7.86
C ARG A 66 0.44 -12.47 6.82
N ILE A 67 -0.28 -12.44 5.71
CA ILE A 67 -0.23 -13.49 4.68
C ILE A 67 1.14 -13.50 4.01
N ILE A 68 1.64 -12.34 3.60
CA ILE A 68 2.92 -12.25 2.89
C ILE A 68 4.11 -12.69 3.77
N ILE A 69 4.05 -12.40 5.08
CA ILE A 69 5.10 -12.81 6.02
C ILE A 69 5.05 -14.32 6.28
N VAL A 70 3.87 -14.89 6.50
CA VAL A 70 3.72 -16.34 6.68
C VAL A 70 4.22 -17.09 5.44
N PHE A 71 3.86 -16.63 4.23
CA PHE A 71 4.37 -17.21 2.99
C PHE A 71 5.88 -17.04 2.81
N GLY A 72 6.43 -15.89 3.19
CA GLY A 72 7.88 -15.67 3.18
C GLY A 72 8.63 -16.62 4.12
N LEU A 73 8.11 -16.84 5.33
CA LEU A 73 8.68 -17.79 6.30
C LEU A 73 8.55 -19.24 5.82
N LEU A 74 7.39 -19.60 5.25
CA LEU A 74 7.17 -20.93 4.67
C LEU A 74 8.15 -21.22 3.53
N ARG A 75 8.39 -20.26 2.62
CA ARG A 75 9.37 -20.44 1.54
C ARG A 75 10.75 -20.78 2.08
N ASN A 76 11.21 -20.07 3.11
CA ASN A 76 12.51 -20.34 3.72
C ASN A 76 12.57 -21.73 4.38
N ALA A 77 11.44 -22.23 4.89
CA ALA A 77 11.32 -23.54 5.52
C ALA A 77 11.46 -24.71 4.53
N LEU A 78 11.11 -24.50 3.26
CA LEU A 78 11.16 -25.54 2.23
C LEU A 78 12.59 -25.92 1.79
N GLY A 79 13.62 -25.25 2.29
CA GLY A 79 15.02 -25.51 1.93
C GLY A 79 15.39 -25.20 0.47
N THR A 80 14.45 -24.69 -0.33
CA THR A 80 14.64 -24.33 -1.74
C THR A 80 14.53 -22.81 -1.92
N PRO A 81 15.65 -22.08 -2.11
CA PRO A 81 15.64 -20.61 -2.09
C PRO A 81 14.93 -19.96 -3.29
N SER A 82 14.64 -20.71 -4.35
CA SER A 82 14.09 -20.19 -5.61
C SER A 82 12.59 -20.44 -5.83
N ALA A 83 11.96 -21.35 -5.07
CA ALA A 83 10.55 -21.70 -5.24
C ALA A 83 9.79 -21.55 -3.91
N PRO A 84 8.64 -20.84 -3.89
CA PRO A 84 7.99 -20.08 -4.96
C PRO A 84 8.60 -18.67 -5.20
N PRO A 85 8.52 -18.11 -6.42
CA PRO A 85 8.99 -16.75 -6.72
C PRO A 85 8.25 -15.66 -5.93
N ASN A 86 8.92 -14.54 -5.62
CA ASN A 86 8.32 -13.39 -4.91
C ASN A 86 7.02 -12.89 -5.56
N GLN A 87 6.97 -12.87 -6.90
CA GLN A 87 5.79 -12.43 -7.64
C GLN A 87 4.58 -13.36 -7.43
N VAL A 88 4.82 -14.66 -7.31
CA VAL A 88 3.76 -15.65 -7.04
C VAL A 88 3.24 -15.48 -5.61
N LEU A 89 4.13 -15.32 -4.63
CA LEU A 89 3.75 -15.06 -3.24
C LEU A 89 2.95 -13.76 -3.10
N LEU A 90 3.39 -12.70 -3.79
CA LEU A 90 2.68 -11.42 -3.83
C LEU A 90 1.28 -11.57 -4.42
N GLY A 91 1.16 -12.25 -5.56
CA GLY A 91 -0.14 -12.49 -6.22
C GLY A 91 -1.09 -13.31 -5.33
N LEU A 92 -0.60 -14.40 -4.74
CA LEU A 92 -1.38 -15.22 -3.80
C LEU A 92 -1.82 -14.42 -2.57
N ALA A 93 -0.91 -13.62 -1.99
CA ALA A 93 -1.22 -12.79 -0.84
C ALA A 93 -2.27 -11.73 -1.16
N LEU A 94 -2.20 -11.09 -2.34
CA LEU A 94 -3.20 -10.14 -2.78
C LEU A 94 -4.57 -10.78 -3.01
N PHE A 95 -4.64 -11.92 -3.70
CA PHE A 95 -5.93 -12.61 -3.92
C PHE A 95 -6.58 -13.06 -2.62
N LEU A 96 -5.80 -13.62 -1.69
CA LEU A 96 -6.32 -13.98 -0.37
C LEU A 96 -6.73 -12.76 0.44
N THR A 97 -6.02 -11.63 0.29
CA THR A 97 -6.41 -10.36 0.92
C THR A 97 -7.77 -9.89 0.38
N PHE A 98 -7.98 -9.88 -0.93
CA PHE A 98 -9.29 -9.52 -1.49
C PHE A 98 -10.40 -10.47 -1.03
N PHE A 99 -10.11 -11.77 -0.97
CA PHE A 99 -11.07 -12.76 -0.48
C PHE A 99 -11.47 -12.50 0.98
N ILE A 100 -10.49 -12.32 1.87
CA ILE A 100 -10.71 -12.07 3.31
C ILE A 100 -11.34 -10.69 3.56
N MET A 101 -10.94 -9.68 2.78
CA MET A 101 -11.43 -8.30 2.93
C MET A 101 -12.75 -8.03 2.20
N SER A 102 -13.32 -8.99 1.47
CA SER A 102 -14.60 -8.83 0.77
C SER A 102 -15.70 -8.14 1.59
N PRO A 103 -16.03 -8.54 2.85
CA PRO A 103 -17.07 -7.86 3.62
C PRO A 103 -16.73 -6.41 4.01
N VAL A 104 -15.44 -6.08 4.10
CA VAL A 104 -14.99 -4.70 4.40
C VAL A 104 -15.07 -3.84 3.15
N ILE A 105 -14.67 -4.39 1.99
CA ILE A 105 -14.76 -3.71 0.69
C ILE A 105 -16.22 -3.43 0.35
N ASP A 106 -17.13 -4.39 0.57
CA ASP A 106 -18.56 -4.22 0.31
C ASP A 106 -19.16 -3.09 1.14
N LYS A 107 -18.83 -3.00 2.44
CA LYS A 107 -19.25 -1.88 3.30
C LYS A 107 -18.73 -0.54 2.79
N ILE A 108 -17.43 -0.46 2.44
CA ILE A 108 -16.85 0.77 1.89
C ILE A 108 -17.56 1.17 0.60
N TYR A 109 -17.91 0.20 -0.24
CA TYR A 109 -18.59 0.46 -1.50
C TYR A 109 -19.98 1.08 -1.28
N VAL A 110 -20.80 0.48 -0.41
CA VAL A 110 -22.17 0.94 -0.13
C VAL A 110 -22.19 2.24 0.67
N ASP A 111 -21.35 2.36 1.70
CA ASP A 111 -21.45 3.47 2.67
C ASP A 111 -20.63 4.71 2.26
N ALA A 112 -19.61 4.55 1.43
CA ALA A 112 -18.72 5.64 1.01
C ALA A 112 -18.71 5.86 -0.51
N TYR A 113 -18.41 4.83 -1.31
CA TYR A 113 -18.22 5.01 -2.74
C TYR A 113 -19.51 5.36 -3.49
N GLN A 114 -20.59 4.60 -3.29
CA GLN A 114 -21.87 4.84 -3.95
C GLN A 114 -22.44 6.24 -3.66
N PRO A 115 -22.59 6.68 -2.40
CA PRO A 115 -23.10 8.03 -2.12
C PRO A 115 -22.15 9.13 -2.60
N PHE A 116 -20.84 8.90 -2.63
CA PHE A 116 -19.89 9.86 -3.21
C PHE A 116 -20.03 9.97 -4.73
N SER A 117 -20.19 8.84 -5.43
CA SER A 117 -20.42 8.80 -6.88
C SER A 117 -21.76 9.42 -7.28
N GLU A 118 -22.75 9.40 -6.39
CA GLU A 118 -24.06 10.04 -6.56
C GLU A 118 -24.05 11.51 -6.08
N GLU A 119 -22.87 12.07 -5.74
CA GLU A 119 -22.68 13.43 -5.23
C GLU A 119 -23.49 13.77 -3.97
N LYS A 120 -23.92 12.75 -3.22
CA LYS A 120 -24.71 12.91 -1.99
C LYS A 120 -23.87 13.30 -0.78
N ILE A 121 -22.59 12.96 -0.78
CA ILE A 121 -21.65 13.26 0.30
C ILE A 121 -20.37 13.89 -0.24
N SER A 122 -19.72 14.69 0.60
CA SER A 122 -18.41 15.26 0.28
C SER A 122 -17.30 14.21 0.34
N MET A 123 -16.16 14.47 -0.30
CA MET A 123 -14.97 13.61 -0.22
C MET A 123 -14.49 13.40 1.23
N GLN A 124 -14.61 14.42 2.09
CA GLN A 124 -14.22 14.32 3.50
C GLN A 124 -15.11 13.33 4.26
N GLU A 125 -16.42 13.40 4.04
CA GLU A 125 -17.38 12.48 4.66
C GLU A 125 -17.23 11.05 4.10
N ALA A 126 -16.95 10.91 2.80
CA ALA A 126 -16.67 9.62 2.18
C ALA A 126 -15.43 8.95 2.78
N LEU A 127 -14.35 9.72 3.03
CA LEU A 127 -13.15 9.22 3.70
C LEU A 127 -13.43 8.82 5.16
N GLU A 128 -14.22 9.60 5.87
CA GLU A 128 -14.57 9.31 7.27
C GLU A 128 -15.41 8.03 7.39
N LYS A 129 -16.46 7.90 6.56
CA LYS A 129 -17.30 6.68 6.50
C LYS A 129 -16.50 5.48 6.00
N GLY A 130 -15.66 5.64 4.97
CA GLY A 130 -14.81 4.57 4.46
C GLY A 130 -13.73 4.10 5.46
N ALA A 131 -13.29 4.97 6.36
CA ALA A 131 -12.34 4.62 7.40
C ALA A 131 -12.96 3.82 8.57
N GLN A 132 -14.28 3.90 8.78
CA GLN A 132 -14.96 3.16 9.86
C GLN A 132 -14.85 1.63 9.73
N PRO A 133 -15.21 0.99 8.60
CA PRO A 133 -15.12 -0.47 8.48
C PRO A 133 -13.67 -0.98 8.53
N LEU A 134 -12.70 -0.19 8.05
CA LEU A 134 -11.27 -0.48 8.23
C LEU A 134 -10.86 -0.44 9.70
N ARG A 135 -11.33 0.58 10.44
CA ARG A 135 -11.07 0.72 11.88
C ARG A 135 -11.66 -0.46 12.66
N GLU A 136 -12.91 -0.84 12.39
CA GLU A 136 -13.56 -2.01 12.99
C GLU A 136 -12.77 -3.30 12.72
N PHE A 137 -12.34 -3.50 11.47
CA PHE A 137 -11.55 -4.66 11.08
C PHE A 137 -10.22 -4.74 11.85
N MET A 138 -9.49 -3.63 11.91
CA MET A 138 -8.21 -3.56 12.63
C MET A 138 -8.39 -3.75 14.15
N LEU A 139 -9.42 -3.14 14.75
CA LEU A 139 -9.68 -3.26 16.19
C LEU A 139 -9.96 -4.71 16.62
N ARG A 140 -10.73 -5.45 15.83
CA ARG A 140 -11.01 -6.88 16.11
C ARG A 140 -9.73 -7.73 16.14
N GLN A 141 -8.73 -7.34 15.34
CA GLN A 141 -7.50 -8.11 15.11
C GLN A 141 -6.33 -7.63 15.97
N THR A 142 -6.43 -6.42 16.53
CA THR A 142 -5.39 -5.82 17.36
C THR A 142 -5.48 -6.37 18.78
N ARG A 143 -4.38 -6.88 19.31
CA ARG A 143 -4.30 -7.33 20.70
C ARG A 143 -4.41 -6.13 21.65
N GLU A 144 -5.17 -6.30 22.72
CA GLU A 144 -5.34 -5.27 23.76
C GLU A 144 -4.01 -4.82 24.37
N ALA A 145 -3.05 -5.74 24.54
CA ALA A 145 -1.72 -5.43 25.05
C ALA A 145 -0.93 -4.50 24.11
N ASP A 146 -0.99 -4.73 22.80
CA ASP A 146 -0.30 -3.92 21.80
C ASP A 146 -0.98 -2.55 21.68
N LEU A 147 -2.32 -2.53 21.68
CA LEU A 147 -3.09 -1.29 21.69
C LEU A 147 -2.81 -0.43 22.93
N GLY A 148 -2.78 -1.06 24.11
CA GLY A 148 -2.46 -0.41 25.37
C GLY A 148 -1.04 0.14 25.42
N LEU A 149 -0.06 -0.56 24.82
CA LEU A 149 1.31 -0.07 24.68
C LEU A 149 1.34 1.24 23.88
N PHE A 150 0.77 1.25 22.67
CA PHE A 150 0.78 2.45 21.83
C PHE A 150 -0.06 3.60 22.43
N ALA A 151 -1.16 3.30 23.12
CA ALA A 151 -1.94 4.31 23.84
C ALA A 151 -1.13 4.98 24.97
N ARG A 152 -0.32 4.21 25.71
CA ARG A 152 0.60 4.73 26.73
C ARG A 152 1.72 5.56 26.12
N LEU A 153 2.34 5.08 25.04
CA LEU A 153 3.41 5.81 24.34
C LEU A 153 2.91 7.14 23.77
N ALA A 154 1.67 7.19 23.32
CA ALA A 154 1.04 8.41 22.80
C ALA A 154 0.59 9.39 23.91
N ASN A 155 0.71 9.02 25.19
CA ASN A 155 0.20 9.79 26.34
C ASN A 155 -1.28 10.21 26.17
N THR A 156 -2.07 9.40 25.49
CA THR A 156 -3.52 9.62 25.40
C THR A 156 -4.16 9.33 26.75
N GLY A 157 -5.05 10.23 27.19
CA GLY A 157 -5.85 10.03 28.40
C GLY A 157 -6.78 8.80 28.31
N PRO A 158 -7.64 8.57 29.31
CA PRO A 158 -8.54 7.43 29.32
C PRO A 158 -9.41 7.39 28.05
N LEU A 159 -9.31 6.30 27.28
CA LEU A 159 -10.10 6.10 26.07
C LEU A 159 -11.47 5.54 26.46
N GLN A 160 -12.55 6.21 26.05
CA GLN A 160 -13.94 5.86 26.42
C GLN A 160 -14.53 4.73 25.56
N GLY A 161 -13.69 3.85 25.00
CA GLY A 161 -14.10 2.70 24.20
C GLY A 161 -13.20 2.46 22.98
N PRO A 162 -13.36 1.30 22.29
CA PRO A 162 -12.55 0.94 21.12
C PRO A 162 -12.66 1.94 19.97
N GLU A 163 -13.81 2.58 19.82
CA GLU A 163 -14.11 3.51 18.72
C GLU A 163 -13.45 4.88 18.88
N ALA A 164 -13.09 5.24 20.12
CA ALA A 164 -12.40 6.49 20.44
C ALA A 164 -10.89 6.42 20.12
N VAL A 165 -10.37 5.26 19.71
CA VAL A 165 -8.95 5.09 19.40
C VAL A 165 -8.61 5.85 18.10
N PRO A 166 -7.69 6.84 18.16
CA PRO A 166 -7.22 7.52 16.96
C PRO A 166 -6.49 6.58 15.99
N MET A 167 -6.67 6.77 14.69
CA MET A 167 -6.04 5.94 13.66
C MET A 167 -4.50 5.90 13.76
N ARG A 168 -3.88 7.00 14.20
CA ARG A 168 -2.43 7.11 14.46
C ARG A 168 -1.91 6.17 15.56
N ILE A 169 -2.78 5.70 16.44
CA ILE A 169 -2.45 4.72 17.50
C ILE A 169 -2.83 3.31 17.03
N LEU A 170 -4.00 3.17 16.43
CA LEU A 170 -4.51 1.89 15.96
C LEU A 170 -3.63 1.26 14.89
N LEU A 171 -3.22 2.03 13.88
CA LEU A 171 -2.46 1.51 12.74
C LEU A 171 -1.11 0.87 13.17
N PRO A 172 -0.24 1.54 13.94
CA PRO A 172 1.00 0.89 14.39
C PRO A 172 0.74 -0.28 15.35
N ALA A 173 -0.27 -0.19 16.23
CA ALA A 173 -0.65 -1.29 17.11
C ALA A 173 -1.12 -2.54 16.32
N TYR A 174 -1.95 -2.31 15.30
CA TYR A 174 -2.42 -3.35 14.39
C TYR A 174 -1.25 -4.02 13.66
N VAL A 175 -0.36 -3.24 13.05
CA VAL A 175 0.80 -3.79 12.32
C VAL A 175 1.70 -4.61 13.26
N THR A 176 1.97 -4.16 14.48
CA THR A 176 2.73 -4.95 15.47
C THR A 176 2.01 -6.24 15.86
N SER A 177 0.69 -6.20 16.08
CA SER A 177 -0.13 -7.38 16.40
C SER A 177 -0.14 -8.40 15.26
N GLU A 178 -0.27 -7.92 14.02
CA GLU A 178 -0.22 -8.74 12.80
C GLU A 178 1.16 -9.38 12.61
N LEU A 179 2.23 -8.61 12.79
CA LEU A 179 3.60 -9.11 12.73
C LEU A 179 3.80 -10.24 13.74
N LYS A 180 3.49 -10.00 15.01
CA LYS A 180 3.63 -11.01 16.07
C LYS A 180 2.86 -12.28 15.74
N THR A 181 1.63 -12.14 15.26
CA THR A 181 0.79 -13.28 14.87
C THR A 181 1.35 -14.02 13.65
N ALA A 182 1.84 -13.30 12.64
CA ALA A 182 2.48 -13.88 11.47
C ALA A 182 3.74 -14.67 11.83
N PHE A 183 4.59 -14.14 12.71
CA PHE A 183 5.76 -14.84 13.21
C PHE A 183 5.40 -16.07 14.04
N GLN A 184 4.36 -16.00 14.88
CA GLN A 184 3.86 -17.17 15.64
C GLN A 184 3.40 -18.29 14.70
N ILE A 185 2.61 -17.95 13.67
CA ILE A 185 2.16 -18.90 12.65
C ILE A 185 3.36 -19.47 11.89
N GLY A 186 4.24 -18.60 11.39
CA GLY A 186 5.42 -19.01 10.63
C GLY A 186 6.35 -19.92 11.42
N PHE A 187 6.61 -19.61 12.69
CA PHE A 187 7.39 -20.47 13.57
C PHE A 187 6.74 -21.84 13.77
N THR A 188 5.43 -21.88 14.04
CA THR A 188 4.69 -23.13 14.22
C THR A 188 4.75 -24.02 12.96
N ILE A 189 4.67 -23.40 11.79
CA ILE A 189 4.82 -24.08 10.49
C ILE A 189 6.27 -24.54 10.27
N PHE A 190 7.26 -23.81 10.79
CA PHE A 190 8.68 -24.11 10.61
C PHE A 190 9.16 -25.35 11.40
N ILE A 191 8.59 -25.59 12.59
CA ILE A 191 8.97 -26.69 13.49
C ILE A 191 9.06 -28.06 12.80
N PRO A 192 8.04 -28.56 12.05
CA PRO A 192 8.12 -29.87 11.43
C PRO A 192 9.27 -29.99 10.42
N PHE A 193 9.56 -28.94 9.64
CA PHE A 193 10.67 -28.95 8.68
C PHE A 193 12.02 -29.03 9.40
N LEU A 194 12.19 -28.29 10.49
CA LEU A 194 13.39 -28.33 11.32
C LEU A 194 13.62 -29.74 11.90
N ILE A 195 12.56 -30.41 12.36
CA ILE A 195 12.65 -31.79 12.86
C ILE A 195 13.14 -32.73 11.76
N ILE A 196 12.58 -32.61 10.54
CA ILE A 196 13.00 -33.43 9.40
C ILE A 196 14.49 -33.18 9.08
N ASP A 197 14.92 -31.93 9.02
CA ASP A 197 16.31 -31.56 8.74
C ASP A 197 17.27 -32.13 9.80
N LEU A 198 16.92 -32.00 11.08
CA LEU A 198 17.74 -32.53 12.18
C LEU A 198 17.84 -34.05 12.14
N VAL A 199 16.74 -34.74 11.87
CA VAL A 199 16.71 -36.20 11.76
C VAL A 199 17.56 -36.66 10.58
N ILE A 200 17.39 -36.08 9.39
CA ILE A 200 18.18 -36.44 8.20
C ILE A 200 19.66 -36.19 8.45
N ALA A 201 20.03 -35.03 9.00
CA ALA A 201 21.42 -34.70 9.31
C ALA A 201 22.03 -35.70 10.31
N SER A 202 21.30 -36.09 11.35
CA SER A 202 21.77 -37.06 12.35
C SER A 202 21.99 -38.45 11.75
N VAL A 203 21.11 -38.89 10.83
CA VAL A 203 21.23 -40.18 10.14
C VAL A 203 22.41 -40.17 9.17
N LEU A 204 22.61 -39.09 8.42
CA LEU A 204 23.76 -38.95 7.52
C LEU A 204 25.08 -38.95 8.30
N MET A 205 25.19 -38.19 9.39
CA MET A 205 26.39 -38.16 10.24
C MET A 205 26.69 -39.52 10.90
N ALA A 206 25.67 -40.34 11.16
CA ALA A 206 25.84 -41.68 11.71
C ALA A 206 26.38 -42.69 10.69
N LEU A 207 26.21 -42.43 9.39
CA LEU A 207 26.71 -43.28 8.30
C LEU A 207 28.17 -42.98 7.92
N GLY A 208 28.73 -41.87 8.41
CA GLY A 208 30.08 -41.38 8.09
C GLY A 208 30.09 -40.38 6.95
#